data_AF-A0A0C3A0Z1-F1
#
_entry.id   AF-A0A0C3A0Z1-F1
#
_cell.length_a   1.000
_cell.length_b   1.000
_cell.length_c   1.000
_cell.angle_alpha   90.00
_cell.angle_beta   90.00
_cell.angle_gamma   90.00
#
_symmetry.space_group_name_H-M   'P 1'
#
loop_
_entity.id
_entity.type
_entity.pdbx_description
1 polymer ?
#
loop_
_entity_poly.entity_id
_entity_poly.type
_entity_poly.pdbx_seq_one_letter_code
_entity_poly.pdbx_strand_id
1 'polypeptide(L)'
;MLHELSHMDRITQLQDEIQRLLVIMSSSIAYLTTRSTFLQVSEQIPITKQRNPDKFDPPDVFEANKKELVDDLIMKAKQIEVLIQSLPVPEPEEQQANRLQALENGITEANQEYTQAVDRRICTANFQNSCAPCSIVPMLHLRHQFSRLIIVS
;
A
#
# COMPACT_ATOMS: atom_id res chain seq x y z
N MET A 1 6.38 6.99 5.68
CA MET A 1 6.59 5.64 6.26
C MET A 1 5.31 4.86 6.57
N LEU A 2 4.11 5.47 6.59
CA LEU A 2 2.84 4.74 6.81
C LEU A 2 2.23 4.11 5.54
N HIS A 3 2.84 4.31 4.38
CA HIS A 3 2.26 3.90 3.09
C HIS A 3 2.48 2.41 2.77
N GLU A 4 3.36 1.71 3.50
CA GLU A 4 3.65 0.29 3.27
C GLU A 4 2.70 -0.68 3.99
N LEU A 5 1.99 -0.23 5.05
CA LEU A 5 1.08 -1.09 5.84
C LEU A 5 -0.40 -0.91 5.47
N SER A 6 -0.74 0.17 4.75
CA SER A 6 -2.12 0.47 4.30
C SER A 6 -2.41 -0.02 2.88
N HIS A 7 -1.39 -0.43 2.13
CA HIS A 7 -1.59 -1.07 0.84
C HIS A 7 -1.98 -2.53 1.13
N MET A 8 -3.11 -3.00 0.60
CA MET A 8 -3.43 -4.43 0.59
C MET A 8 -2.17 -5.21 0.20
N ASP A 9 -1.86 -6.29 0.91
CA ASP A 9 -0.65 -7.08 0.62
C ASP A 9 -0.59 -7.40 -0.88
N ARG A 10 0.52 -7.02 -1.54
CA ARG A 10 0.67 -7.13 -3.00
C ARG A 10 0.55 -8.59 -3.45
N ILE A 11 0.91 -9.54 -2.58
CA ILE A 11 0.72 -10.96 -2.84
C ILE A 11 -0.76 -11.32 -2.85
N THR A 12 -1.53 -10.81 -1.88
CA THR A 12 -3.00 -11.00 -1.83
C THR A 12 -3.67 -10.34 -3.04
N GLN A 13 -3.23 -9.14 -3.43
CA GLN A 13 -3.71 -8.47 -4.63
C GLN A 13 -3.44 -9.27 -5.91
N LEU A 14 -2.23 -9.84 -6.04
CA LEU A 14 -1.88 -10.70 -7.18
C LEU A 14 -2.76 -11.96 -7.23
N GLN A 15 -3.01 -12.57 -6.07
CA GLN A 15 -3.90 -13.73 -5.97
C GLN A 15 -5.31 -13.41 -6.47
N ASP A 16 -5.88 -12.28 -6.04
CA ASP A 16 -7.21 -11.84 -6.46
C ASP A 16 -7.27 -11.56 -7.98
N GLU A 17 -6.24 -10.93 -8.56
CA GLU A 17 -6.20 -10.65 -10.00
C GLU A 17 -6.06 -11.93 -10.83
N ILE A 18 -5.30 -12.93 -10.38
CA ILE A 18 -5.24 -14.24 -11.03
C ILE A 18 -6.60 -14.93 -10.97
N GLN A 19 -7.30 -14.87 -9.83
CA GLN A 19 -8.63 -15.46 -9.70
C GLN A 19 -9.63 -14.77 -10.64
N ARG A 20 -9.58 -13.45 -10.74
CA ARG A 20 -10.41 -12.67 -11.69
C ARG A 20 -10.11 -13.07 -13.14
N LEU A 21 -8.85 -13.25 -13.51
CA LEU A 21 -8.47 -13.71 -14.85
C LEU A 21 -9.13 -15.07 -15.17
N LEU A 22 -9.09 -16.03 -14.24
CA LEU A 22 -9.71 -17.35 -14.42
C LEU A 22 -11.25 -17.27 -14.55
N VAL A 23 -11.88 -16.37 -13.79
CA VAL A 23 -13.32 -16.11 -13.91
C VAL A 23 -13.67 -15.54 -15.29
N ILE A 24 -12.88 -14.59 -15.79
CA ILE A 24 -13.07 -14.02 -17.14
C ILE A 24 -12.90 -15.12 -18.21
N MET A 25 -11.87 -15.96 -18.09
CA MET A 25 -11.65 -17.07 -19.05
C MET A 25 -12.82 -18.05 -19.09
N SER A 26 -13.29 -18.52 -17.94
CA SER A 26 -14.42 -19.45 -17.87
C SER A 26 -15.72 -18.82 -18.37
N SER A 27 -15.97 -17.55 -18.03
CA SER A 27 -17.13 -16.79 -18.50
C SER A 27 -17.08 -16.55 -20.03
N SER A 28 -15.89 -16.32 -20.58
CA SER A 28 -15.67 -16.15 -22.02
C SER A 28 -16.01 -17.45 -22.77
N ILE A 29 -15.54 -18.60 -22.28
CA ILE A 29 -15.86 -19.90 -22.88
C ILE A 29 -17.37 -20.19 -22.77
N ALA A 30 -17.98 -19.89 -21.63
CA ALA A 30 -19.42 -20.03 -21.45
C ALA A 30 -20.20 -19.14 -22.44
N TYR A 31 -19.78 -17.88 -22.63
CA TYR A 31 -20.39 -16.98 -23.60
C TYR A 31 -20.28 -17.52 -25.04
N LEU A 32 -19.08 -17.90 -25.47
CA LEU A 32 -18.83 -18.42 -26.82
C LEU A 32 -19.65 -19.67 -27.14
N THR A 33 -19.81 -20.59 -26.18
CA THR A 33 -20.55 -21.84 -26.37
C THR A 33 -22.08 -21.67 -26.30
N THR A 34 -22.55 -20.72 -25.48
CA THR A 34 -23.98 -20.48 -25.28
C THR A 34 -24.60 -19.58 -26.35
N ARG A 35 -23.83 -18.62 -26.90
CA ARG A 35 -24.31 -17.61 -27.85
C ARG A 35 -23.94 -17.88 -29.31
N SER A 36 -23.15 -18.92 -29.61
CA SER A 36 -22.82 -19.29 -30.99
C SER A 36 -23.99 -19.91 -31.76
N THR A 37 -24.06 -19.60 -33.06
CA THR A 37 -25.00 -20.19 -34.03
C THR A 37 -24.31 -21.27 -34.88
N PHE A 38 -25.07 -22.23 -35.40
CA PHE A 38 -24.57 -23.22 -36.34
C PHE A 38 -24.37 -22.59 -37.73
N LEU A 39 -23.18 -22.75 -38.31
CA LEU A 39 -22.89 -22.36 -39.69
C LEU A 39 -23.01 -23.57 -40.61
N GLN A 40 -23.61 -23.38 -41.78
CA GLN A 40 -23.69 -24.43 -42.80
C GLN A 40 -22.33 -24.54 -43.51
N VAL A 41 -21.68 -25.68 -43.38
CA VAL A 41 -20.36 -25.92 -44.00
C VAL A 41 -20.50 -26.54 -45.41
N SER A 42 -21.60 -27.23 -45.68
CA SER A 42 -21.88 -27.87 -46.98
C SER A 42 -23.32 -27.61 -47.40
N GLU A 43 -23.51 -27.18 -48.65
CA GLU A 43 -24.84 -26.92 -49.25
C GLU A 43 -25.70 -28.18 -49.36
N GLN A 44 -25.09 -29.37 -49.40
CA GLN A 44 -25.82 -30.64 -49.53
C GLN A 44 -26.48 -31.11 -48.22
N ILE A 45 -26.12 -30.54 -47.08
CA ILE A 45 -26.63 -30.94 -45.76
C ILE A 45 -27.40 -29.77 -45.15
N PRO A 46 -28.75 -29.80 -45.16
CA PRO A 46 -29.55 -28.73 -44.56
C PRO A 46 -29.42 -28.73 -43.03
N ILE A 47 -29.37 -27.53 -42.43
CA ILE A 47 -29.33 -27.36 -40.98
C ILE A 47 -30.69 -27.81 -40.39
N THR A 48 -30.70 -28.93 -39.68
CA THR A 48 -31.91 -29.51 -39.07
C THR A 48 -32.22 -28.97 -37.67
N LYS A 49 -31.27 -28.25 -37.04
CA LYS A 49 -31.43 -27.66 -35.71
C LYS A 49 -31.11 -26.17 -35.75
N GLN A 50 -32.15 -25.33 -35.68
CA GLN A 50 -32.00 -23.90 -35.45
C GLN A 50 -32.12 -23.62 -33.95
N ARG A 51 -31.17 -22.87 -33.39
CA ARG A 51 -31.23 -22.41 -32.00
C ARG A 51 -32.31 -21.33 -31.90
N ASN A 52 -33.02 -21.27 -30.77
CA ASN A 52 -34.01 -20.21 -30.53
C ASN A 52 -33.35 -18.83 -30.76
N PRO A 53 -33.93 -17.93 -31.57
CA PRO A 53 -33.40 -16.58 -31.84
C PRO A 53 -33.05 -15.76 -30.60
N ASP A 54 -33.73 -15.97 -29.46
CA ASP A 54 -33.41 -15.26 -28.22
C ASP A 54 -32.09 -15.73 -27.55
N LYS A 55 -31.54 -16.86 -28.01
CA LYS A 55 -30.37 -17.53 -27.43
C LYS A 55 -29.08 -17.34 -28.21
N PHE A 56 -29.09 -16.65 -29.35
CA PHE A 56 -27.87 -16.34 -30.10
C PHE A 56 -27.80 -14.87 -30.45
N ASP A 57 -26.59 -14.33 -30.49
CA ASP A 57 -26.38 -12.93 -30.81
C ASP A 57 -26.19 -12.75 -32.32
N PRO A 58 -26.61 -11.63 -32.91
CA PRO A 58 -26.36 -11.37 -34.33
C PRO A 58 -24.84 -11.32 -34.59
N PRO A 59 -24.38 -11.69 -35.80
CA PRO A 59 -22.95 -11.86 -36.08
C PRO A 59 -22.09 -10.64 -35.77
N ASP A 60 -22.61 -9.44 -36.05
CA ASP A 60 -21.91 -8.17 -35.79
C ASP A 60 -21.66 -7.93 -34.29
N VAL A 61 -22.70 -8.14 -33.46
CA VAL A 61 -22.61 -8.03 -32.00
C VAL A 61 -21.71 -9.13 -31.43
N PHE A 62 -21.78 -10.34 -31.99
CA PHE A 62 -20.95 -11.46 -31.55
C PHE A 62 -19.45 -11.25 -31.84
N GLU A 63 -19.09 -10.66 -33.00
CA GLU A 63 -17.70 -10.27 -33.29
C GLU A 63 -17.23 -9.11 -32.40
N ALA A 64 -18.07 -8.10 -32.17
CA ALA A 64 -17.75 -7.00 -31.27
C ALA A 64 -17.47 -7.49 -29.84
N ASN A 65 -18.35 -8.32 -29.29
CA ASN A 65 -18.19 -8.89 -27.95
C ASN A 65 -16.96 -9.81 -27.87
N LYS A 66 -16.64 -10.57 -28.93
CA LYS A 66 -15.41 -11.35 -28.98
C LYS A 66 -14.16 -10.49 -28.86
N LYS A 67 -14.14 -9.35 -29.56
CA LYS A 67 -13.02 -8.41 -29.49
C LYS A 67 -12.88 -7.82 -28.08
N GLU A 68 -13.99 -7.41 -27.47
CA GLU A 68 -14.02 -6.92 -26.08
C GLU A 68 -13.47 -7.96 -25.10
N LEU A 69 -13.91 -9.22 -25.19
CA LEU A 69 -13.42 -10.30 -24.32
C LEU A 69 -11.92 -10.54 -24.46
N VAL A 70 -11.38 -10.44 -25.68
CA VAL A 70 -9.93 -10.57 -25.93
C VAL A 70 -9.17 -9.37 -25.36
N ASP A 71 -9.69 -8.15 -25.56
CA ASP A 71 -9.08 -6.93 -25.04
C ASP A 71 -9.04 -6.96 -23.50
N ASP A 72 -10.12 -7.41 -22.86
CA ASP A 72 -10.20 -7.61 -21.40
C ASP A 72 -9.19 -8.63 -20.88
N LEU A 73 -9.05 -9.76 -21.58
CA LEU A 73 -8.09 -10.80 -21.24
C LEU A 73 -6.65 -10.27 -21.32
N ILE A 74 -6.30 -9.56 -22.39
CA ILE A 74 -4.97 -8.99 -22.60
C ILE A 74 -4.68 -7.90 -21.56
N MET A 75 -5.64 -7.03 -21.30
CA MET A 75 -5.51 -5.98 -20.31
C MET A 75 -5.24 -6.57 -18.91
N LYS A 76 -5.99 -7.59 -18.51
CA LYS A 76 -5.82 -8.27 -17.22
C LYS A 76 -4.48 -9.00 -17.14
N ALA A 77 -4.04 -9.66 -18.21
CA ALA A 77 -2.72 -10.29 -18.26
C ALA A 77 -1.58 -9.28 -18.06
N LYS A 78 -1.66 -8.11 -18.71
CA LYS A 78 -0.67 -7.03 -18.53
C LYS A 78 -0.70 -6.44 -17.12
N GLN A 79 -1.88 -6.30 -16.52
CA GLN A 79 -2.01 -5.84 -15.13
C GLN A 79 -1.30 -6.79 -14.16
N ILE A 80 -1.45 -8.11 -14.36
CA ILE A 80 -0.75 -9.14 -13.59
C ILE A 80 0.77 -9.03 -13.79
N GLU A 81 1.24 -8.81 -15.02
CA GLU A 81 2.67 -8.65 -15.31
C GLU A 81 3.30 -7.48 -14.55
N VAL A 82 2.62 -6.33 -14.54
CA VAL A 82 3.05 -5.15 -13.77
C VAL A 82 3.04 -5.43 -12.27
N LEU A 83 2.03 -6.16 -11.76
CA LEU A 83 1.98 -6.54 -10.36
C LEU A 83 3.14 -7.45 -9.96
N ILE A 84 3.50 -8.43 -10.81
CA ILE A 84 4.66 -9.30 -10.58
C ILE A 84 5.95 -8.49 -10.50
N GLN A 85 6.14 -7.53 -11.41
CA GLN A 85 7.32 -6.63 -11.39
C GLN A 85 7.38 -5.75 -10.15
N SER A 86 6.23 -5.47 -9.53
CA SER A 86 6.15 -4.68 -8.30
C SER A 86 6.40 -5.48 -7.02
N LEU A 87 6.56 -6.80 -7.09
CA LEU A 87 6.80 -7.62 -5.90
C LEU A 87 8.20 -7.34 -5.33
N PRO A 88 8.33 -7.22 -3.99
CA PRO A 88 9.65 -7.13 -3.37
C PRO A 88 10.45 -8.42 -3.60
N VAL A 89 11.75 -8.28 -3.84
CA VAL A 89 12.65 -9.43 -4.02
C VAL A 89 12.72 -10.21 -2.69
N PRO A 90 12.60 -11.54 -2.70
CA PRO A 90 12.73 -12.33 -1.50
C PRO A 90 14.15 -12.22 -0.92
N GLU A 91 14.24 -11.80 0.34
CA GLU A 91 15.49 -11.79 1.11
C GLU A 91 15.70 -13.17 1.77
N PRO A 92 16.96 -13.63 1.95
CA PRO A 92 17.24 -14.81 2.76
C PRO A 92 16.74 -14.64 4.19
N GLU A 93 16.19 -15.69 4.79
CA GLU A 93 15.60 -15.64 6.14
C GLU A 93 16.55 -15.07 7.20
N GLU A 94 17.84 -15.41 7.11
CA GLU A 94 18.87 -14.91 8.03
C GLU A 94 19.07 -13.39 7.91
N GLN A 95 19.08 -12.85 6.69
CA GLN A 95 19.21 -11.41 6.46
C GLN A 95 17.95 -10.66 6.92
N GLN A 96 16.79 -11.25 6.66
CA GLN A 96 15.51 -10.72 7.12
C GLN A 96 15.44 -10.69 8.66
N ALA A 97 15.87 -11.76 9.33
CA ALA A 97 15.92 -11.84 10.79
C ALA A 97 16.87 -10.80 11.40
N ASN A 98 18.07 -10.63 10.84
CA ASN A 98 19.03 -9.62 11.29
C ASN A 98 18.46 -8.19 11.12
N ARG A 99 17.78 -7.93 10.00
CA ARG A 99 17.11 -6.65 9.75
C ARG A 99 15.98 -6.39 10.74
N LEU A 100 15.16 -7.41 11.04
CA LEU A 100 14.10 -7.33 12.05
C LEU A 100 14.68 -6.99 13.43
N GLN A 101 15.74 -7.67 13.84
CA GLN A 101 16.40 -7.40 15.12
C GLN A 101 17.00 -5.98 15.20
N ALA A 102 17.62 -5.51 14.11
CA ALA A 102 18.12 -4.13 14.04
C ALA A 102 16.99 -3.09 14.16
N LEU A 103 15.84 -3.35 13.52
CA LEU A 103 14.65 -2.49 13.62
C LEU A 103 14.06 -2.49 15.04
N GLU A 104 13.96 -3.64 15.69
CA GLU A 104 13.50 -3.73 17.09
C GLU A 104 14.38 -2.93 18.04
N ASN A 105 15.70 -3.01 17.88
CA ASN A 105 16.65 -2.23 18.66
C ASN A 105 16.45 -0.73 18.43
N GLY A 106 16.30 -0.29 17.17
CA GLY A 106 16.05 1.10 16.83
C GLY A 106 14.71 1.63 17.37
N ILE A 107 13.65 0.82 17.33
CA ILE A 107 12.36 1.15 17.95
C ILE A 107 12.50 1.30 19.47
N THR A 108 13.27 0.41 20.10
CA THR A 108 13.49 0.43 21.55
C THR A 108 14.20 1.72 21.97
N GLU A 109 15.25 2.11 21.26
CA GLU A 109 15.97 3.36 21.50
C GLU A 109 15.07 4.59 21.29
N ALA A 110 14.36 4.67 20.15
CA ALA A 110 13.45 5.77 19.87
C ALA A 110 12.32 5.88 20.92
N ASN A 111 11.81 4.76 21.44
CA ASN A 111 10.82 4.74 22.50
C ASN A 111 11.37 5.22 23.85
N GLN A 112 12.64 4.91 24.16
CA GLN A 112 13.31 5.43 25.36
C GLN A 112 13.49 6.94 25.27
N GLU A 113 13.97 7.44 24.13
CA GLU A 113 14.10 8.89 23.89
C GLU A 113 12.75 9.60 23.98
N TYR A 114 11.71 9.00 23.39
CA TYR A 114 10.35 9.51 23.47
C TYR A 114 9.87 9.60 24.93
N THR A 115 10.02 8.52 25.71
CA THR A 115 9.65 8.49 27.13
C THR A 115 10.39 9.58 27.91
N GLN A 116 11.70 9.72 27.71
CA GLN A 116 12.49 10.77 28.36
C GLN A 116 12.05 12.18 27.96
N ALA A 117 11.69 12.41 26.69
CA ALA A 117 11.18 13.69 26.21
C ALA A 117 9.81 14.02 26.81
N VAL A 118 8.94 13.03 26.96
CA VAL A 118 7.64 13.16 27.62
C VAL A 118 7.83 13.46 29.11
N ASP A 119 8.70 12.73 29.81
CA ASP A 119 8.98 12.96 31.23
C ASP A 119 9.55 14.35 31.48
N ARG A 120 10.47 14.82 30.62
CA ARG A 120 10.95 16.22 30.66
C ARG A 120 9.81 17.21 30.52
N ARG A 121 8.91 17.01 29.55
CA ARG A 121 7.73 17.88 29.36
C ARG A 121 6.82 17.87 30.59
N ILE A 122 6.51 16.69 31.14
CA ILE A 122 5.67 16.54 32.33
C ILE A 122 6.32 17.23 33.53
N CYS A 123 7.62 17.05 33.74
CA CYS A 123 8.36 17.71 34.82
C CYS A 123 8.30 19.25 34.67
N THR A 124 8.51 19.78 33.46
CA THR A 124 8.40 21.22 33.20
C THR A 124 6.97 21.75 33.41
N ALA A 125 5.95 20.99 33.01
CA ALA A 125 4.55 21.36 33.20
C ALA A 125 4.14 21.32 34.69
N ASN A 126 4.59 20.31 35.43
CA ASN A 126 4.37 20.20 36.87
C ASN A 126 5.13 21.29 37.65
N PHE A 127 6.30 21.72 37.17
CA PHE A 127 7.03 22.85 37.74
C PHE A 127 6.30 24.18 37.49
N GLN A 128 5.71 24.40 36.31
CA GLN A 128 4.84 25.56 36.05
C GLN A 128 3.58 25.56 36.92
N ASN A 129 3.02 24.38 37.25
CA ASN A 129 1.88 24.26 38.17
C ASN A 129 2.27 24.36 39.66
N SER A 130 3.55 24.15 40.01
CA SER A 130 4.06 24.21 41.40
C SER A 130 4.77 25.54 41.73
N CYS A 131 5.13 26.34 40.72
CA CYS A 131 5.68 27.69 40.88
C CYS A 131 4.64 28.78 40.57
N ALA A 132 3.53 28.78 41.31
CA ALA A 132 2.94 30.04 41.76
C ALA A 132 3.80 30.52 42.97
N PRO A 133 4.12 31.82 43.07
CA PRO A 133 5.44 32.28 43.48
C PRO A 133 5.74 32.06 44.97
N CYS A 134 6.79 31.28 45.26
CA CYS A 134 7.51 31.41 46.51
C CYS A 134 8.80 32.23 46.29
N SER A 135 8.83 33.38 46.96
CA SER A 135 10.03 34.04 47.50
C SER A 135 10.86 34.92 46.57
N ILE A 136 10.44 36.18 46.55
CA ILE A 136 11.22 37.41 46.43
C ILE A 136 12.42 37.42 47.42
N VAL A 137 13.67 37.55 46.87
CA VAL A 137 14.84 38.36 47.36
C VAL A 137 15.76 37.74 48.46
N PRO A 138 17.06 38.10 48.62
CA PRO A 138 18.21 38.20 47.67
C PRO A 138 19.54 37.61 48.23
N MET A 139 20.54 37.24 47.41
CA MET A 139 21.94 37.18 47.87
C MET A 139 22.90 37.42 46.71
N LEU A 140 23.20 38.69 46.44
CA LEU A 140 24.46 39.09 45.81
C LEU A 140 25.40 39.56 46.93
N HIS A 141 26.31 38.68 47.36
CA HIS A 141 27.51 39.09 48.07
C HIS A 141 28.70 38.28 47.57
N LEU A 142 29.80 39.01 47.35
CA LEU A 142 31.15 38.57 46.98
C LEU A 142 31.39 38.20 45.49
N ARG A 143 31.81 39.22 44.72
CA ARG A 143 33.10 39.11 44.03
C ARG A 143 33.92 40.40 44.19
N HIS A 144 35.13 40.18 44.67
CA HIS A 144 36.21 41.11 44.93
C HIS A 144 36.64 41.90 43.68
N GLN A 145 37.06 43.15 43.93
CA GLN A 145 38.17 43.90 43.32
C GLN A 145 38.59 43.55 41.88
N PHE A 146 38.60 44.55 40.99
CA PHE A 146 39.83 45.16 40.47
C PHE A 146 39.48 46.27 39.47
N SER A 147 40.31 47.31 39.44
CA SER A 147 40.42 48.36 38.41
C SER A 147 39.39 49.50 38.42
N ARG A 148 39.77 50.61 39.07
CA ARG A 148 39.84 51.95 38.45
C ARG A 148 40.49 52.94 39.44
N LEU A 149 41.82 52.92 39.43
CA LEU A 149 42.63 54.10 39.72
C LEU A 149 43.30 54.48 38.39
N ILE A 150 43.48 55.78 38.15
CA ILE A 150 44.11 56.46 37.00
C ILE A 150 43.09 57.15 36.06
N ILE A 151 42.99 58.47 36.24
CA ILE A 151 43.11 59.62 35.30
C ILE A 151 42.81 60.84 36.22
N VAL A 152 43.78 61.51 36.86
CA VAL A 152 44.80 62.47 36.37
C VAL A 152 44.19 63.71 35.72
N SER A 153 44.42 64.84 36.41
CA SER A 153 44.41 66.25 36.00
C SER A 153 43.07 66.97 35.88
#